data_AF-A0A4P6ZXR0-F1
#
_entry.id   AF-A0A4P6ZXR0-F1
#
_cell.length_a   1.000
_cell.length_b   1.000
_cell.length_c   1.000
_cell.angle_alpha   90.00
_cell.angle_beta   90.00
_cell.angle_gamma   90.00
#
_symmetry.space_group_name_H-M   'P 1'
#
loop_
_entity.id
_entity.type
_entity.pdbx_description
1 polymer ?
#
loop_
_entity_poly.entity_id
_entity_poly.type
_entity_poly.pdbx_seq_one_letter_code
_entity_poly.pdbx_strand_id
1 'polypeptide(L)' 'MLSKILLGKITLKKKVMYHKAKHFGLTHSSVVACSQELDLLLNQYQETQAS' A
#
# COMPACT_ATOMS: atom_id res chain seq x y z
N MET A 1 1.42 -12.36 -14.82
CA MET A 1 0.04 -11.80 -14.77
C MET A 1 -0.31 -11.31 -13.35
N LEU A 2 -0.06 -12.12 -12.31
CA LEU A 2 -0.26 -11.75 -10.89
C LEU A 2 0.49 -10.47 -10.47
N SER A 3 1.72 -10.29 -10.94
CA SER A 3 2.55 -9.11 -10.65
C SER A 3 1.90 -7.78 -11.06
N LYS A 4 1.23 -7.71 -12.22
CA LYS A 4 0.56 -6.48 -12.69
C LYS A 4 -0.66 -6.12 -11.84
N ILE A 5 -1.44 -7.12 -11.41
CA ILE A 5 -2.59 -6.93 -10.53
C ILE A 5 -2.12 -6.41 -9.16
N LEU A 6 -1.06 -7.00 -8.62
CA LEU A 6 -0.50 -6.61 -7.33
C LEU A 6 0.10 -5.20 -7.38
N LEU A 7 0.81 -4.84 -8.45
CA LEU A 7 1.30 -3.48 -8.67
C LEU A 7 0.16 -2.45 -8.76
N GLY A 8 -0.96 -2.82 -9.37
CA GLY A 8 -2.18 -2.01 -9.39
C GLY A 8 -2.75 -1.77 -7.99
N LYS A 9 -2.83 -2.82 -7.17
CA LYS A 9 -3.27 -2.73 -5.76
C LYS A 9 -2.35 -1.82 -4.94
N ILE A 10 -1.03 -1.97 -5.07
CA ILE A 10 -0.04 -1.13 -4.41
C ILE A 10 -0.23 0.34 -4.78
N THR A 11 -0.39 0.62 -6.08
CA THR A 11 -0.55 1.99 -6.58
C THR A 11 -1.83 2.63 -6.07
N LEU A 12 -2.94 1.88 -6.08
CA LEU A 12 -4.22 2.34 -5.54
C LEU A 12 -4.12 2.61 -4.03
N LYS A 13 -3.54 1.68 -3.27
CA LYS A 13 -3.38 1.81 -1.82
C LYS A 13 -2.50 3.00 -1.44
N LYS A 14 -1.41 3.25 -2.17
CA LYS A 14 -0.58 4.47 -2.03
C LYS A 14 -1.40 5.75 -2.17
N LYS A 15 -2.25 5.84 -3.21
CA LYS A 15 -3.11 7.01 -3.42
C LYS A 15 -4.08 7.22 -2.25
N VAL A 16 -4.69 6.14 -1.75
CA VAL A 16 -5.60 6.19 -0.59
C VAL A 16 -4.85 6.65 0.67
N MET A 17 -3.65 6.12 0.92
CA MET A 17 -2.82 6.51 2.07
C MET A 17 -2.49 8.01 2.01
N TYR A 18 -2.05 8.52 0.87
CA TYR A 18 -1.75 9.95 0.71
C TYR A 18 -2.99 10.84 0.88
N HIS A 19 -4.15 10.41 0.38
CA HIS A 19 -5.39 11.14 0.58
C HIS A 19 -5.78 11.20 2.07
N LYS A 20 -5.70 10.08 2.78
CA LYS A 20 -5.94 10.03 4.23
C LYS A 20 -4.92 10.85 5.01
N ALA A 21 -3.64 10.78 4.65
CA ALA A 21 -2.57 11.58 5.25
C ALA A 21 -2.81 13.08 5.11
N LYS A 22 -3.26 13.52 3.92
CA LYS A 22 -3.59 14.93 3.66
C LYS A 22 -4.79 15.39 4.48
N HIS A 23 -5.78 14.51 4.70
CA HIS A 23 -7.01 14.87 5.37
C HIS A 23 -6.93 14.76 6.90
N PHE A 24 -6.26 13.72 7.42
CA PHE A 24 -6.23 13.39 8.85
C PHE A 24 -4.86 13.59 9.51
N GLY A 25 -3.78 13.77 8.73
CA GLY A 25 -2.40 13.80 9.22
C GLY A 25 -1.73 12.42 9.22
N LEU A 26 -0.39 12.41 9.25
CA LEU A 26 0.43 11.20 9.05
C LEU A 26 0.29 10.16 10.18
N THR A 27 0.10 10.62 11.41
CA THR A 27 0.03 9.76 12.60
C THR A 27 -1.38 9.27 12.91
N HIS A 28 -2.38 9.70 12.13
CA HIS A 28 -3.75 9.27 12.34
C HIS A 28 -3.86 7.75 12.15
N SER A 29 -4.60 7.08 13.03
CA SER A 29 -4.73 5.61 13.04
C SER A 29 -5.13 5.03 11.69
N SER A 30 -6.00 5.71 10.96
CA SER A 30 -6.43 5.29 9.62
C SER A 30 -5.34 5.39 8.55
N VAL A 31 -4.35 6.27 8.73
CA VAL A 31 -3.18 6.41 7.85
C VAL A 31 -2.14 5.36 8.21
N VAL A 32 -1.90 5.15 9.50
CA VAL A 32 -1.01 4.08 10.01
C VAL A 32 -1.50 2.71 9.55
N ALA A 33 -2.78 2.38 9.74
CA ALA A 33 -3.35 1.12 9.25
C ALA A 33 -3.21 0.99 7.72
N CYS A 34 -3.42 2.08 6.98
CA CYS A 34 -3.27 2.08 5.53
C CYS A 34 -1.81 1.82 5.09
N SER A 35 -0.83 2.35 5.84
CA SER A 35 0.60 2.10 5.61
C SER A 35 0.97 0.64 5.88
N GLN A 36 0.46 0.05 6.96
CA GLN A 36 0.71 -1.37 7.28
C GLN A 36 0.15 -2.30 6.21
N GLU A 37 -1.07 -2.03 5.71
CA GLU A 37 -1.65 -2.80 4.61
C GLU A 37 -0.86 -2.63 3.30
N LEU A 38 -0.31 -1.43 3.04
CA LEU A 38 0.54 -1.20 1.89
C LEU A 38 1.86 -1.99 1.99
N ASP A 39 2.47 -2.06 3.17
CA ASP A 39 3.68 -2.84 3.41
C ASP A 39 3.47 -4.33 3.14
N LEU A 40 2.33 -4.90 3.55
CA LEU A 40 1.99 -6.28 3.23
C LEU A 40 1.93 -6.53 1.72
N LEU A 41 1.33 -5.61 0.95
CA LEU A 41 1.28 -5.72 -0.50
C LEU A 41 2.66 -5.61 -1.15
N LEU A 42 3.52 -4.74 -0.61
CA LEU A 42 4.90 -4.57 -1.08
C LEU A 42 5.73 -5.84 -0.81
N ASN A 43 5.60 -6.43 0.39
CA ASN A 43 6.29 -7.67 0.74
C ASN A 43 5.86 -8.83 -0.17
N GLN A 44 4.55 -9.00 -0.39
CA GLN A 44 4.03 -10.00 -1.33
C GLN A 44 4.57 -9.79 -2.75
N TYR A 45 4.70 -8.53 -3.18
CA TYR A 45 5.22 -8.23 -4.51
C TYR A 45 6.70 -8.59 -4.59
N GLN A 46 7.47 -8.28 -3.55
CA GLN A 46 8.90 -8.59 -3.49
C GLN A 46 9.15 -10.10 -3.47
N GLU A 47 8.38 -10.87 -2.70
CA GLU A 47 8.42 -12.33 -2.72
C GLU A 47 8.08 -12.89 -4.11
N THR A 48 7.08 -12.32 -4.78
CA THR A 48 6.68 -12.72 -6.15
C THR A 48 7.71 -12.34 -7.22
N GLN A 49 8.61 -11.39 -6.95
CA GLN A 49 9.72 -11.03 -7.85
C GLN A 49 11.02 -11.77 -7.53
N ALA A 50 11.14 -12.36 -6.34
CA ALA A 50 12.33 -13.09 -5.89
C ALA A 50 12.32 -14.59 -6.25
N SER A 51 11.25 -15.11 -6.87
CA SER A 51 11.14 -16.49 -7.38
C SER A 51 11.21 -16.56 -8.90
#